data_AF-A0A917YY35-F1
#
_entry.id   AF-A0A917YY35-F1
#
_cell.length_a   1.000
_cell.length_b   1.000
_cell.length_c   1.000
_cell.angle_alpha   90.00
_cell.angle_beta   90.00
_cell.angle_gamma   90.00
#
_symmetry.space_group_name_H-M   'P 1'
#
loop_
_entity.id
_entity.type
_entity.pdbx_description
1 polymer ?
#
loop_
_entity_poly.entity_id
_entity_poly.type
_entity_poly.pdbx_seq_one_letter_code
_entity_poly.pdbx_strand_id
1 'polypeptide(L)'
;MSGQGFSVDPYFLRRESAVMRERHTEIDDVSKRLRRAFDRDRATLGQDAYGAELSKHLPQMEETIFSAIASYLDGIKATGDGLAANAITYESAVWPSE
;
A
#
# COMPACT_ATOMS: atom_id res chain seq x y z
N MET A 1 34.43 6.51 -26.16
CA MET A 1 33.01 6.84 -26.43
C MET A 1 32.31 6.95 -25.09
N SER A 2 32.19 8.17 -24.57
CA SER A 2 31.41 8.47 -23.37
C SER A 2 29.93 8.44 -23.74
N GLY A 3 29.34 7.25 -23.73
CA GLY A 3 27.88 7.12 -23.80
C GLY A 3 27.32 7.88 -22.60
N GLN A 4 26.51 8.90 -22.85
CA GLN A 4 25.68 9.52 -21.81
C GLN A 4 24.71 8.44 -21.33
N GLY A 5 25.14 7.64 -20.37
CA GLY A 5 24.30 6.65 -19.72
C GLY A 5 23.24 7.36 -18.90
N PHE A 6 21.98 6.94 -19.05
CA PHE A 6 20.93 7.32 -18.12
C PHE A 6 21.27 6.71 -16.76
N SER A 7 21.52 7.55 -15.76
CA SER A 7 21.66 7.14 -14.37
C SER A 7 20.66 7.91 -13.52
N VAL A 8 20.02 7.20 -12.59
CA VAL A 8 19.19 7.80 -11.55
C VAL A 8 20.00 7.78 -10.26
N ASP A 9 19.96 8.87 -9.51
CA ASP A 9 20.63 8.95 -8.21
C ASP A 9 20.06 7.87 -7.25
N PRO A 10 20.88 6.91 -6.76
CA PRO A 10 20.44 5.91 -5.82
C PRO A 10 19.86 6.49 -4.53
N TYR A 11 20.33 7.66 -4.09
CA TYR A 11 19.79 8.34 -2.92
C TYR A 11 18.32 8.71 -3.11
N PHE A 12 17.96 9.21 -4.29
CA PHE A 12 16.58 9.53 -4.63
C PHE A 12 15.70 8.28 -4.59
N LEU A 13 16.17 7.16 -5.17
CA LEU A 13 15.45 5.89 -5.16
C LEU A 13 15.23 5.37 -3.72
N ARG A 14 16.24 5.45 -2.86
CA ARG A 14 16.10 5.06 -1.43
C ARG A 14 15.11 5.95 -0.69
N ARG A 15 15.18 7.26 -0.91
CA ARG A 15 14.27 8.23 -0.29
C ARG A 15 12.83 7.92 -0.68
N GLU A 16 12.55 7.73 -1.97
CA GLU A 16 11.19 7.44 -2.42
C GLU A 16 10.73 6.05 -1.98
N SER A 17 11.62 5.05 -1.88
CA SER A 17 11.30 3.77 -1.26
C SER A 17 10.86 3.92 0.21
N ALA A 18 11.53 4.78 0.99
CA ALA A 18 11.13 5.07 2.37
C ALA A 18 9.75 5.75 2.43
N VAL A 19 9.49 6.72 1.54
CA VAL A 19 8.17 7.36 1.43
C VAL A 19 7.07 6.35 1.11
N MET A 20 7.32 5.37 0.23
CA MET A 20 6.36 4.32 -0.05
C MET A 20 6.09 3.43 1.16
N ARG A 21 7.12 3.10 1.96
CA ARG A 21 6.94 2.33 3.20
C ARG A 21 6.11 3.09 4.24
N GLU A 22 6.37 4.38 4.42
CA GLU A 22 5.59 5.22 5.33
C GLU A 22 4.11 5.28 4.90
N ARG A 23 3.86 5.53 3.62
CA ARG A 23 2.49 5.51 3.06
C ARG A 23 1.81 4.16 3.24
N HIS A 24 2.54 3.06 3.03
CA HIS A 24 1.99 1.72 3.26
C HIS A 24 1.54 1.56 4.72
N THR A 25 2.38 1.96 5.69
CA THR A 25 2.02 1.92 7.11
C THR A 25 0.80 2.76 7.43
N GLU A 26 0.74 4.00 6.92
CA GLU A 26 -0.40 4.89 7.15
C GLU A 26 -1.73 4.29 6.64
N ILE A 27 -1.71 3.73 5.43
CA ILE A 27 -2.90 3.14 4.81
C ILE A 27 -3.31 1.83 5.49
N ASP A 28 -2.36 1.01 5.89
CA ASP A 28 -2.62 -0.21 6.67
C ASP A 28 -3.30 0.13 8.01
N ASP A 29 -2.87 1.19 8.68
CA ASP A 29 -3.51 1.66 9.91
C ASP A 29 -4.90 2.26 9.68
N VAL A 30 -5.13 2.94 8.55
CA VAL A 30 -6.49 3.35 8.13
C VAL A 30 -7.37 2.13 7.89
N SER A 31 -6.86 1.11 7.20
CA SER A 31 -7.57 -0.15 6.92
C SER A 31 -8.01 -0.85 8.21
N LYS A 32 -7.10 -0.99 9.18
CA LYS A 32 -7.41 -1.59 10.49
C LYS A 32 -8.47 -0.79 11.26
N ARG A 33 -8.40 0.54 11.24
CA ARG A 33 -9.41 1.40 11.88
C ARG A 33 -10.77 1.26 11.22
N LEU A 34 -10.80 1.19 9.89
CA LEU A 34 -12.03 0.99 9.14
C LEU A 34 -12.65 -0.38 9.44
N ARG A 35 -11.85 -1.44 9.52
CA ARG A 35 -12.32 -2.78 9.88
C ARG A 35 -12.99 -2.78 11.25
N ARG A 36 -12.36 -2.13 12.24
CA ARG A 36 -12.95 -1.97 13.58
C ARG A 36 -14.27 -1.21 13.55
N ALA A 37 -14.43 -0.23 12.66
CA ALA A 37 -15.69 0.48 12.49
C ALA A 37 -16.78 -0.43 11.92
N PHE A 38 -16.48 -1.20 10.86
CA PHE A 38 -17.40 -2.21 10.33
C PHE A 38 -17.80 -3.24 11.39
N ASP A 39 -16.86 -3.75 12.18
CA ASP A 39 -17.14 -4.73 13.23
C ASP A 39 -18.02 -4.16 14.34
N ARG A 40 -17.74 -2.92 14.78
CA ARG A 40 -18.57 -2.20 15.75
C ARG A 40 -19.98 -2.01 15.21
N ASP A 41 -20.11 -1.50 13.99
CA ASP A 41 -21.40 -1.13 13.42
C ASP A 41 -22.25 -2.38 13.17
N ARG A 42 -21.63 -3.49 12.72
CA ARG A 42 -22.28 -4.81 12.61
C ARG A 42 -22.85 -5.29 13.95
N ALA A 43 -22.14 -5.07 15.06
CA ALA A 43 -22.61 -5.44 16.40
C ALA A 43 -23.79 -4.58 16.89
N THR A 44 -24.04 -3.42 16.26
CA THR A 44 -25.10 -2.47 16.63
C THR A 44 -26.30 -2.47 15.69
N LEU A 45 -26.30 -3.28 14.62
CA LEU A 45 -27.42 -3.36 13.70
C LEU A 45 -28.66 -3.92 14.42
N GLY A 46 -29.71 -3.10 14.50
CA GLY A 46 -31.01 -3.51 15.04
C GLY A 46 -31.72 -4.50 14.12
N GLN A 47 -32.72 -5.20 14.65
CA GLN A 47 -33.58 -6.11 13.88
C GLN A 47 -34.70 -5.39 13.11
N ASP A 48 -34.58 -4.08 12.91
CA ASP A 48 -35.55 -3.32 12.11
C ASP A 48 -35.34 -3.57 10.60
N ALA A 49 -36.29 -3.12 9.79
CA ALA A 49 -36.24 -3.29 8.33
C ALA A 49 -34.99 -2.65 7.71
N TYR A 50 -34.46 -1.59 8.31
CA TYR A 50 -33.26 -0.91 7.84
C TYR A 50 -32.00 -1.72 8.16
N GLY A 51 -31.84 -2.21 9.39
CA GLY A 51 -30.73 -3.05 9.82
C GLY A 51 -30.72 -4.41 9.11
N ALA A 52 -31.89 -4.99 8.84
CA ALA A 52 -32.02 -6.20 8.04
C ALA A 52 -31.60 -5.99 6.58
N GLU A 53 -31.95 -4.86 5.98
CA GLU A 53 -31.55 -4.54 4.61
C GLU A 53 -30.05 -4.21 4.53
N LEU A 54 -29.54 -3.40 5.45
CA LEU A 54 -28.12 -3.07 5.53
C LEU A 54 -27.27 -4.32 5.76
N SER A 55 -27.72 -5.28 6.58
CA SER A 55 -27.03 -6.55 6.79
C SER A 55 -26.84 -7.38 5.51
N LYS A 56 -27.70 -7.22 4.50
CA LYS A 56 -27.57 -7.92 3.22
C LYS A 56 -26.47 -7.34 2.34
N HIS A 57 -26.35 -6.00 2.32
CA HIS A 57 -25.42 -5.29 1.44
C HIS A 57 -24.05 -5.07 2.09
N LEU A 58 -23.99 -5.03 3.43
CA LEU A 58 -22.77 -4.75 4.19
C LEU A 58 -21.60 -5.68 3.82
N PRO A 59 -21.78 -7.02 3.68
CA PRO A 59 -20.67 -7.90 3.30
C PRO A 59 -20.06 -7.55 1.93
N GLN A 60 -20.90 -7.26 0.94
CA GLN A 60 -20.43 -6.92 -0.41
C GLN A 60 -19.74 -5.54 -0.45
N MET A 61 -20.27 -4.57 0.30
CA MET A 61 -19.63 -3.26 0.48
C MET A 61 -18.26 -3.41 1.15
N GLU A 62 -18.21 -4.21 2.22
CA GLU A 62 -16.97 -4.49 2.95
C GLU A 62 -15.93 -5.17 2.04
N GLU A 63 -16.32 -6.22 1.33
CA GLU A 63 -15.46 -6.93 0.38
C GLU A 63 -14.89 -5.99 -0.68
N THR A 64 -15.74 -5.16 -1.28
CA THR A 64 -15.33 -4.20 -2.32
C THR A 64 -14.30 -3.20 -1.78
N ILE A 65 -14.55 -2.64 -0.60
CA ILE A 65 -13.68 -1.65 0.03
C ILE A 65 -12.33 -2.27 0.40
N PHE A 66 -12.33 -3.41 1.09
CA PHE A 66 -11.09 -4.02 1.56
C PHE A 66 -10.27 -4.64 0.43
N SER A 67 -10.91 -5.11 -0.65
CA SER A 67 -10.19 -5.58 -1.85
C SER A 67 -9.46 -4.42 -2.55
N ALA A 68 -10.10 -3.25 -2.64
CA ALA A 68 -9.47 -2.06 -3.22
C ALA A 68 -8.30 -1.56 -2.36
N ILE A 69 -8.45 -1.55 -1.04
CA ILE A 69 -7.37 -1.18 -0.11
C ILE A 69 -6.20 -2.17 -0.22
N ALA A 70 -6.47 -3.47 -0.23
CA ALA A 70 -5.43 -4.50 -0.38
C ALA A 70 -4.64 -4.33 -1.67
N SER A 71 -5.33 -4.14 -2.80
CA SER A 71 -4.70 -3.91 -4.11
C SER A 71 -3.81 -2.65 -4.11
N TYR A 72 -4.24 -1.59 -3.43
CA TYR A 72 -3.47 -0.36 -3.30
C TYR A 72 -2.21 -0.55 -2.43
N LEU A 73 -2.34 -1.25 -1.29
CA LEU A 73 -1.22 -1.59 -0.42
C LEU A 73 -0.18 -2.44 -1.16
N ASP A 74 -0.61 -3.45 -1.92
CA ASP A 74 0.26 -4.30 -2.74
C ASP A 74 1.02 -3.47 -3.77
N GLY A 75 0.34 -2.52 -4.43
CA GLY A 75 0.95 -1.61 -5.40
C GLY A 75 2.00 -0.69 -4.79
N ILE A 76 1.72 -0.09 -3.63
CA ILE A 76 2.68 0.75 -2.90
C ILE A 76 3.88 -0.08 -2.48
N LYS A 77 3.65 -1.27 -1.91
CA LYS A 77 4.71 -2.17 -1.46
C LYS A 77 5.62 -2.56 -2.61
N ALA A 78 5.05 -3.01 -3.72
CA ALA A 78 5.80 -3.41 -4.92
C ALA A 78 6.62 -2.24 -5.48
N THR A 79 6.06 -1.03 -5.49
CA THR A 79 6.77 0.18 -5.91
C THR A 79 7.95 0.48 -4.98
N GLY A 80 7.74 0.47 -3.67
CA GLY A 80 8.79 0.71 -2.68
C GLY A 80 9.92 -0.33 -2.75
N ASP A 81 9.58 -1.60 -2.91
CA ASP A 81 10.54 -2.70 -3.08
C ASP A 81 11.35 -2.53 -4.38
N GLY A 82 10.68 -2.19 -5.49
CA GLY A 82 11.33 -1.93 -6.78
C GLY A 82 12.30 -0.75 -6.72
N LEU A 83 11.94 0.33 -6.04
CA LEU A 83 12.81 1.48 -5.83
C LEU A 83 14.07 1.11 -5.02
N ALA A 84 13.89 0.35 -3.92
CA ALA A 84 15.01 -0.11 -3.11
C ALA A 84 15.95 -1.05 -3.90
N ALA A 85 15.38 -1.99 -4.65
CA ALA A 85 16.16 -2.91 -5.48
C ALA A 85 16.97 -2.17 -6.55
N ASN A 86 16.36 -1.20 -7.24
CA ASN A 86 17.07 -0.40 -8.24
C ASN A 86 18.16 0.48 -7.62
N ALA A 87 17.95 1.03 -6.42
CA ALA A 87 19.00 1.79 -5.73
C ALA A 87 20.26 0.95 -5.51
N ILE A 88 20.09 -0.30 -5.05
CA ILE A 88 21.19 -1.26 -4.85
C ILE A 88 21.91 -1.54 -6.18
N THR A 89 21.16 -1.76 -7.26
CA THR A 89 21.73 -1.99 -8.59
C THR A 89 22.57 -0.81 -9.06
N TYR A 90 22.07 0.43 -8.93
CA TYR A 90 22.81 1.62 -9.35
C TYR A 90 24.06 1.86 -8.48
N GLU A 91 23.98 1.66 -7.16
CA GLU A 91 25.16 1.76 -6.28
C GLU A 91 26.25 0.76 -6.66
N SER A 92 25.85 -0.48 -6.96
CA SER A 92 26.77 -1.55 -7.37
C SER A 92 27.41 -1.27 -8.74
N ALA A 93 26.70 -0.56 -9.62
CA ALA A 93 27.22 -0.14 -10.91
C ALA A 93 28.20 1.05 -10.80
N VAL A 94 28.02 1.92 -9.80
CA VAL A 94 28.89 3.08 -9.52
C VAL A 94 30.15 2.66 -8.75
N TRP A 95 30.05 1.66 -7.86
CA TRP A 95 31.17 1.02 -7.18
C TRP A 95 31.30 -0.45 -7.62
N PRO A 96 31.93 -0.73 -8.78
CA PRO A 96 32.34 -2.09 -9.08
C PRO A 96 33.36 -2.49 -8.02
N SER A 97 33.00 -3.43 -7.14
CA SER A 97 33.96 -4.08 -6.25
C SER A 97 35.09 -4.67 -7.08
N GLU A 98 36.34 -4.29 -6.78
CA GLU A 98 37.56 -4.92 -7.31
C GLU A 98 37.63 -6.43 -6.98
#